data_AF-A0A920IYR0-F1
#
_entry.id   AF-A0A920IYR0-F1
#
_cell.length_a   1.000
_cell.length_b   1.000
_cell.length_c   1.000
_cell.angle_alpha   90.00
_cell.angle_beta   90.00
_cell.angle_gamma   90.00
#
_symmetry.space_group_name_H-M   'P 1'
#
loop_
_entity.id
_entity.type
_entity.pdbx_description
1 polymer ?
#
loop_
_entity_poly.entity_id
_entity_poly.type
_entity_poly.pdbx_seq_one_letter_code
_entity_poly.pdbx_strand_id
1 'polypeptide(L)'
;MKSSKYPSRSKNHKMCIFEQIYFSRPDSVIDGQLAYESRLKMGRSLALEHPVEADIVGGVPDSAIPAAIGYANESKIPYTEGLIRKRYVGEHLFPQIKN
;
A
#
# COMPACT_ATOMS: atom_id res chain seq x y z
N MET A 1 7.83 -5.47 -17.02
CA MET A 1 7.32 -6.79 -16.59
C MET A 1 5.80 -6.69 -16.51
N LYS A 2 5.08 -7.63 -17.13
CA LYS A 2 3.67 -7.48 -17.54
C LYS A 2 2.73 -7.47 -16.32
N SER A 3 1.74 -6.57 -16.32
CA SER A 3 0.51 -6.72 -15.53
C SER A 3 0.00 -8.13 -15.74
N SER A 4 0.02 -8.95 -14.68
CA SER A 4 -0.50 -10.30 -14.74
C SER A 4 -2.02 -10.19 -14.89
N LYS A 5 -2.48 -10.11 -16.13
CA LYS A 5 -3.88 -10.36 -16.47
C LYS A 5 -4.13 -11.83 -16.19
N TYR A 6 -4.61 -12.15 -14.98
CA TYR A 6 -5.07 -13.49 -14.67
C TYR A 6 -6.26 -13.81 -15.59
N PRO A 7 -6.15 -14.81 -16.50
CA PRO A 7 -7.27 -15.17 -17.36
C PRO A 7 -8.36 -15.82 -16.52
N SER A 8 -9.51 -15.14 -16.40
CA SER A 8 -10.67 -15.62 -15.66
C SER A 8 -11.37 -16.76 -16.42
N ARG A 9 -11.07 -18.04 -16.13
CA ARG A 9 -11.83 -19.18 -16.71
C ARG A 9 -11.98 -20.41 -15.80
N SER A 10 -12.09 -20.25 -14.49
CA SER A 10 -12.51 -21.35 -13.60
C SER A 10 -13.61 -20.88 -12.67
N LYS A 11 -14.73 -21.61 -12.60
CA LYS A 11 -15.86 -21.34 -11.67
C LYS A 11 -15.42 -21.36 -10.19
N ASN A 12 -14.24 -21.87 -9.89
CA ASN A 12 -13.67 -21.97 -8.54
C ASN A 12 -12.38 -21.15 -8.36
N HIS A 13 -12.19 -20.07 -9.12
CA HIS A 13 -11.02 -19.21 -8.92
C HIS A 13 -11.04 -18.59 -7.52
N LYS A 14 -9.99 -18.82 -6.73
CA LYS A 14 -9.75 -18.17 -5.43
C LYS A 14 -8.68 -17.12 -5.63
N MET A 15 -9.07 -15.85 -5.60
CA MET A 15 -8.13 -14.74 -5.66
C MET A 15 -7.36 -14.63 -4.34
N CYS A 16 -6.05 -14.46 -4.41
CA CYS A 16 -5.24 -14.19 -3.23
C CYS A 16 -5.49 -12.76 -2.75
N ILE A 17 -6.04 -12.60 -1.55
CA ILE A 17 -6.34 -11.26 -1.00
C ILE A 17 -5.08 -10.41 -0.81
N PHE A 18 -3.91 -11.03 -0.61
CA PHE A 18 -2.64 -10.32 -0.48
C PHE A 18 -2.19 -9.61 -1.75
N GLU A 19 -2.75 -9.96 -2.91
CA GLU A 19 -2.53 -9.17 -4.13
C GLU A 19 -3.13 -7.76 -3.98
N GLN A 20 -4.35 -7.67 -3.46
CA GLN A 20 -5.01 -6.38 -3.19
C GLN A 20 -4.27 -5.61 -2.08
N ILE A 21 -3.86 -6.30 -1.02
CA ILE A 21 -3.28 -5.66 0.17
C ILE A 21 -1.84 -5.19 -0.08
N TYR A 22 -0.99 -6.00 -0.72
CA TYR A 22 0.46 -5.78 -0.66
C TYR A 22 1.24 -6.13 -1.94
N PHE A 23 1.10 -7.35 -2.47
CA PHE A 23 2.05 -7.87 -3.47
C PHE A 23 1.98 -7.17 -4.82
N SER A 24 0.77 -6.88 -5.31
CA SER A 24 0.63 -6.22 -6.60
C SER A 24 1.12 -4.77 -6.54
N ARG A 25 1.57 -4.26 -7.68
CA ARG A 25 1.86 -2.84 -7.82
C ARG A 25 0.55 -2.03 -7.66
N PRO A 26 0.60 -0.80 -7.12
CA PRO A 26 -0.60 0.01 -6.93
C PRO A 26 -1.37 0.29 -8.24
N ASP A 27 -0.69 0.31 -9.39
CA ASP A 27 -1.28 0.47 -10.72
C ASP A 27 -1.88 -0.81 -11.32
N SER A 28 -1.93 -1.92 -10.56
CA SER A 28 -2.48 -3.19 -11.03
C SER A 28 -3.99 -3.28 -10.80
N VAL A 29 -4.71 -3.77 -11.81
CA VAL A 29 -6.14 -4.13 -11.69
C VAL A 29 -6.24 -5.62 -11.37
N ILE A 30 -6.82 -5.93 -10.22
CA ILE A 30 -6.97 -7.29 -9.68
C ILE A 30 -8.45 -7.51 -9.45
N ASP A 31 -9.02 -8.53 -10.08
CA ASP A 31 -10.46 -8.85 -9.99
C ASP A 31 -11.37 -7.64 -10.27
N GLY A 32 -11.01 -6.84 -11.28
CA GLY A 32 -11.74 -5.64 -11.67
C GLY A 32 -11.55 -4.41 -10.77
N GLN A 33 -10.74 -4.50 -9.72
CA GLN A 33 -10.46 -3.39 -8.80
C GLN A 33 -9.00 -2.93 -8.90
N LEU A 34 -8.78 -1.61 -8.93
CA LEU A 34 -7.44 -1.03 -8.88
C LEU A 34 -6.87 -1.23 -7.47
N ALA A 35 -5.69 -1.85 -7.37
CA ALA A 35 -5.05 -2.13 -6.09
C ALA A 35 -4.86 -0.86 -5.23
N TYR A 36 -4.52 0.27 -5.87
CA TYR A 36 -4.43 1.57 -5.19
C TYR A 36 -5.75 1.98 -4.53
N GLU A 37 -6.88 1.86 -5.23
CA GLU A 37 -8.20 2.20 -4.68
C GLU A 37 -8.62 1.25 -3.57
N SER A 38 -8.35 -0.05 -3.72
CA SER A 38 -8.58 -1.05 -2.68
C SER A 38 -7.86 -0.66 -1.38
N ARG A 39 -6.58 -0.29 -1.48
CA ARG A 39 -5.76 0.13 -0.33
C ARG A 39 -6.22 1.46 0.28
N LEU A 40 -6.65 2.43 -0.53
CA LEU A 40 -7.29 3.65 -0.04
C LEU A 40 -8.53 3.33 0.80
N LYS A 41 -9.41 2.45 0.29
CA LYS A 41 -10.63 2.04 1.00
C LYS A 41 -10.31 1.34 2.32
N MET A 42 -9.31 0.45 2.33
CA MET A 42 -8.84 -0.20 3.58
C MET A 42 -8.41 0.84 4.62
N GLY A 43 -7.67 1.89 4.20
CA GLY A 43 -7.28 2.98 5.08
C GLY A 43 -8.45 3.77 5.65
N ARG A 44 -9.45 4.07 4.83
CA ARG A 44 -10.69 4.73 5.27
C ARG A 44 -11.45 3.87 6.27
N SER A 45 -11.65 2.59 5.97
CA SER A 45 -12.27 1.64 6.90
C SER A 45 -11.55 1.59 8.24
N LEU A 46 -10.21 1.58 8.22
CA LEU A 46 -9.41 1.60 9.45
C LEU A 46 -9.63 2.86 10.29
N ALA A 47 -9.79 4.04 9.68
CA ALA A 47 -10.08 5.28 10.40
C ALA A 47 -11.49 5.29 11.01
N LEU A 48 -12.46 4.64 10.37
CA LEU A 48 -13.81 4.49 10.91
C LEU A 48 -13.87 3.49 12.07
N GLU A 49 -13.17 2.36 11.94
CA GLU A 49 -13.15 1.30 12.95
C GLU A 49 -12.29 1.67 14.17
N HIS A 50 -11.19 2.37 13.93
CA HIS A 50 -10.17 2.69 14.92
C HIS A 50 -9.68 4.15 14.79
N PRO A 51 -10.54 5.14 15.10
CA PRO A 51 -10.15 6.54 15.11
C PRO A 51 -9.18 6.83 16.26
N VAL A 52 -8.24 7.75 16.03
CA VAL A 52 -7.32 8.26 17.04
C VAL A 52 -7.18 9.77 16.92
N GLU A 53 -6.81 10.43 18.01
CA GLU A 53 -6.35 11.82 17.98
C GLU A 53 -4.84 11.83 17.74
N ALA A 54 -4.40 12.48 16.66
CA ALA A 54 -2.99 12.64 16.33
C ALA A 54 -2.78 13.88 15.45
N ASP A 55 -1.55 14.41 15.43
CA ASP A 55 -1.21 15.59 14.64
C ASP A 55 -1.03 15.28 13.15
N ILE A 56 -0.51 14.08 12.84
CA ILE A 56 -0.16 13.67 11.47
C ILE A 56 -0.43 12.19 11.23
N VAL A 57 -0.65 11.84 9.97
CA VAL A 57 -0.65 10.47 9.45
C VAL A 57 0.49 10.30 8.47
N GLY A 58 1.30 9.25 8.65
CA GLY A 58 2.39 8.90 7.73
C GLY A 58 2.30 7.45 7.27
N GLY A 59 2.64 7.21 6.01
CA GLY A 59 2.74 5.85 5.46
C GLY A 59 4.17 5.31 5.53
N VAL A 60 4.32 4.01 5.79
CA VAL A 60 5.60 3.32 5.58
C VAL A 60 5.82 3.14 4.07
N PRO A 61 6.91 3.66 3.49
CA PRO A 61 7.14 3.52 2.06
C PRO A 61 7.46 2.07 1.67
N ASP A 62 6.95 1.53 0.56
CA ASP A 62 6.17 2.22 -0.48
C ASP A 62 4.70 1.75 -0.53
N SER A 63 4.42 0.55 -0.01
CA SER A 63 3.14 -0.15 -0.19
C SER A 63 2.02 0.37 0.71
N ALA A 64 2.33 0.94 1.88
CA ALA A 64 1.34 1.43 2.84
C ALA A 64 0.89 2.88 2.57
N ILE A 65 1.54 3.59 1.66
CA ILE A 65 1.23 4.99 1.32
C ILE A 65 -0.26 5.18 0.96
N PRO A 66 -0.89 4.36 0.08
CA PRO A 66 -2.30 4.55 -0.26
C PRO A 66 -3.22 4.33 0.95
N ALA A 67 -2.91 3.37 1.82
CA ALA A 67 -3.70 3.12 3.03
C ALA A 67 -3.59 4.29 4.01
N ALA A 68 -2.39 4.85 4.22
CA ALA A 68 -2.19 6.03 5.05
C ALA A 68 -2.93 7.26 4.51
N ILE A 69 -2.90 7.49 3.20
CA ILE A 69 -3.69 8.55 2.54
C ILE A 69 -5.19 8.32 2.76
N GLY A 70 -5.65 7.07 2.66
CA GLY A 70 -7.04 6.69 2.93
C GLY A 70 -7.45 7.03 4.36
N TYR A 71 -6.63 6.65 5.34
CA TYR A 71 -6.85 6.93 6.75
C TYR A 71 -6.91 8.44 7.01
N ALA A 72 -5.91 9.19 6.54
CA ALA A 72 -5.83 10.65 6.68
C ALA A 72 -7.07 11.38 6.13
N ASN A 73 -7.53 10.97 4.94
CA ASN A 73 -8.70 11.57 4.31
C ASN A 73 -9.99 11.33 5.12
N GLU A 74 -10.11 10.17 5.76
CA GLU A 74 -11.28 9.80 6.56
C GLU A 74 -11.22 10.44 7.95
N SER A 75 -10.09 10.32 8.65
CA SER A 75 -9.88 10.86 10.00
C SER A 75 -9.73 12.39 10.04
N LYS A 76 -9.51 13.04 8.89
CA LYS A 76 -9.22 14.48 8.74
C LYS A 76 -7.90 14.94 9.36
N ILE A 77 -7.03 14.00 9.72
CA ILE A 77 -5.66 14.28 10.15
C ILE A 77 -4.79 14.47 8.92
N PRO A 78 -3.93 15.51 8.84
CA PRO A 78 -3.13 15.76 7.66
C PRO A 78 -2.14 14.62 7.39
N TYR A 79 -2.05 14.20 6.12
CA TYR A 79 -1.02 13.28 5.67
C TYR A 79 0.33 14.00 5.54
N THR A 80 1.40 13.37 6.00
CA THR A 80 2.79 13.86 5.87
C THR A 80 3.74 12.71 5.54
N GLU A 81 4.72 12.98 4.67
CA GLU A 81 5.83 12.05 4.41
C GLU A 81 6.86 12.11 5.56
N GLY A 82 6.70 11.24 6.56
CA GLY A 82 7.62 11.14 7.70
C GLY A 82 8.79 10.18 7.50
N LEU A 83 8.68 9.25 6.54
CA LEU A 83 9.66 8.19 6.28
C LEU A 83 10.06 8.22 4.80
N ILE A 84 11.36 8.07 4.54
CA ILE A 84 11.92 8.02 3.18
C ILE A 84 12.70 6.71 3.02
N ARG A 85 12.28 5.87 2.07
CA ARG A 85 13.01 4.65 1.73
C ARG A 85 14.26 5.01 0.92
N LYS A 86 15.42 4.52 1.36
CA LYS A 86 16.65 4.58 0.56
C LYS A 86 16.43 3.73 -0.71
N ARG A 87 16.51 4.35 -1.89
CA ARG A 87 16.24 3.67 -3.19
C ARG A 87 17.36 2.74 -3.63
N TYR A 88 18.57 2.92 -3.10
CA TYR A 88 19.79 2.22 -3.49
C TYR A 88 20.32 1.34 -2.35
N VAL A 89 19.45 0.51 -1.78
CA VAL A 89 19.88 -0.58 -0.89
C VAL A 89 19.77 -1.86 -1.69
N GLY A 90 20.91 -2.46 -2.05
CA GLY A 90 20.92 -3.84 -2.53
C GLY A 90 20.63 -4.80 -1.37
N GLU A 91 20.34 -6.05 -1.69
CA GLU A 91 20.11 -7.12 -0.69
C GLU A 91 21.33 -7.36 0.23
N HIS A 92 22.51 -6.82 -0.14
CA HIS A 92 23.72 -6.86 0.66
C HIS A 92 23.98 -5.49 1.30
N LEU A 93 23.73 -5.42 2.61
CA LEU A 93 24.11 -4.32 3.48
C LEU A 93 25.58 -4.45 3.88
N PHE A 94 26.51 -4.25 2.93
CA PHE A 94 27.87 -3.92 3.36
C PHE A 94 27.83 -2.49 3.91
N PRO A 95 28.20 -2.27 5.19
CA PRO A 95 28.33 -0.92 5.71
C PRO A 95 29.34 -0.19 4.82
N GLN A 96 28.90 0.89 4.18
CA GLN A 96 29.80 1.79 3.48
C GLN A 96 30.58 2.54 4.56
N ILE A 97 31.66 1.92 5.04
CA ILE A 97 32.64 2.57 5.89
C ILE A 97 33.21 3.71 5.03
N LYS A 98 32.79 4.94 5.33
CA LYS A 98 33.41 6.12 4.74
C LYS A 98 34.78 6.29 5.40
N ASN A 99 35.85 6.22 4.61
CA ASN A 99 37.16 6.74 5.00
C ASN A 99 37.08 8.25 5.26
#